data_AF-A0A351BGR8-F1
#
_entry.id   AF-A0A351BGR8-F1
#
_cell.length_a   1.000
_cell.length_b   1.000
_cell.length_c   1.000
_cell.angle_alpha   90.00
_cell.angle_beta   90.00
_cell.angle_gamma   90.00
#
_symmetry.space_group_name_H-M   'P 1'
#
loop_
_entity.id
_entity.type
_entity.pdbx_description
1 polymer ?
#
loop_
_entity_poly.entity_id
_entity_poly.type
_entity_poly.pdbx_seq_one_letter_code
_entity_poly.pdbx_strand_id
1 'polypeptide(L)' 'SSDGDSAMAVADSPLSVDRLEWEHIQRVLAEQHGNISATARALKMHRRTLQRKLGKHPSRE' A
#
# COMPACT_ATOMS: atom_id res chain seq x y z
N SER A 1 -4.83 -28.85 -3.08
CA SER A 1 -5.27 -27.74 -2.21
C SER A 1 -5.07 -26.46 -2.97
N SER A 2 -6.15 -26.01 -3.60
CA SER A 2 -6.20 -24.77 -4.39
C SER A 2 -6.70 -23.67 -3.49
N ASP A 3 -5.81 -22.86 -2.93
CA ASP A 3 -6.17 -21.58 -2.30
C ASP A 3 -5.83 -20.46 -3.27
N GLY A 4 -6.56 -20.45 -4.39
CA GLY A 4 -6.76 -19.25 -5.19
C GLY A 4 -7.74 -18.34 -4.46
N ASP A 5 -7.28 -17.75 -3.36
CA ASP A 5 -8.08 -16.83 -2.57
C ASP A 5 -8.29 -15.54 -3.36
N SER A 6 -9.57 -15.27 -3.62
CA SER A 6 -10.06 -14.22 -4.49
C SER A 6 -9.82 -12.85 -3.86
N ALA A 7 -8.62 -12.31 -4.05
CA ALA A 7 -8.34 -10.91 -3.76
C ALA A 7 -9.04 -10.03 -4.81
N MET A 8 -10.25 -9.58 -4.46
CA MET A 8 -10.92 -8.39 -4.99
C MET A 8 -11.68 -8.54 -6.30
N ALA A 9 -12.86 -9.15 -6.23
CA ALA A 9 -13.93 -8.80 -7.16
C ALA A 9 -14.58 -7.46 -6.74
N VAL A 10 -14.76 -6.57 -7.72
CA VAL A 10 -15.62 -5.37 -7.75
C VAL A 10 -15.02 -4.04 -7.26
N ALA A 11 -14.45 -3.26 -8.20
CA ALA A 11 -15.07 -1.99 -8.63
C ALA A 11 -14.27 -1.41 -9.81
N ASP A 12 -14.97 -1.28 -10.93
CA ASP A 12 -14.54 -0.67 -12.18
C ASP A 12 -14.03 0.77 -11.92
N SER A 13 -12.70 0.96 -12.02
CA SER A 13 -11.97 2.26 -12.09
C SER A 13 -12.28 3.32 -10.99
N PRO A 14 -11.76 3.19 -9.76
CA PRO A 14 -10.55 3.92 -9.31
C PRO A 14 -9.56 3.06 -8.50
N LEU A 15 -9.83 1.76 -8.35
CA LEU A 15 -9.02 0.80 -7.58
C LEU A 15 -7.57 0.70 -8.08
N SER A 16 -7.34 0.84 -9.39
CA SER A 16 -6.01 0.68 -9.99
C SER A 16 -5.01 1.72 -9.48
N VAL A 17 -5.43 2.96 -9.25
CA VAL A 17 -4.54 4.03 -8.78
C VAL A 17 -4.17 3.82 -7.32
N ASP A 18 -5.14 3.49 -6.45
CA ASP A 18 -4.87 3.17 -5.04
C ASP A 18 -3.98 1.92 -4.90
N ARG A 19 -4.16 0.90 -5.76
CA ARG A 19 -3.30 -0.29 -5.79
C ARG A 19 -1.88 0.04 -6.24
N LEU A 20 -1.71 0.81 -7.31
CA LEU A 20 -0.39 1.24 -7.78
C LEU A 20 0.32 2.10 -6.73
N GLU A 21 -0.41 2.97 -6.05
CA GLU A 21 0.13 3.77 -4.94
C GLU A 21 0.54 2.86 -3.77
N TRP A 22 -0.26 1.84 -3.45
CA TRP A 22 0.08 0.85 -2.43
C TRP A 22 1.35 0.08 -2.76
N GLU A 23 1.46 -0.45 -3.98
CA GLU A 23 2.68 -1.16 -4.42
C GLU A 23 3.89 -0.23 -4.41
N HIS A 24 3.73 1.01 -4.83
CA HIS A 24 4.79 2.01 -4.77
C HIS A 24 5.22 2.31 -3.33
N ILE A 25 4.25 2.46 -2.41
CA ILE A 25 4.49 2.62 -0.97
C ILE A 25 5.29 1.43 -0.43
N GLN A 26 4.88 0.19 -0.73
CA GLN A 26 5.54 -1.03 -0.25
C GLN A 26 6.97 -1.14 -0.78
N ARG A 27 7.19 -0.84 -2.07
CA ARG A 27 8.52 -0.84 -2.68
C ARG A 27 9.45 0.15 -1.98
N VAL A 28 9.03 1.41 -1.85
CA VAL A 28 9.86 2.44 -1.21
C VAL A 28 10.00 2.17 0.29
N LEU A 29 9.01 1.57 0.96
CA LEU A 29 9.12 1.17 2.36
C LEU A 29 10.19 0.08 2.54
N ALA A 30 10.26 -0.90 1.64
CA ALA A 30 11.31 -1.92 1.63
C ALA A 30 12.69 -1.31 1.37
N GLU A 31 12.81 -0.40 0.39
CA GLU A 31 14.05 0.34 0.10
C GLU A 31 14.52 1.20 1.29
N GLN A 32 13.59 1.70 2.10
CA GLN A 32 13.86 2.47 3.31
C GLN A 32 13.89 1.62 4.59
N HIS A 33 13.99 0.28 4.48
CA HIS A 33 14.07 -0.65 5.61
C HIS A 33 12.94 -0.51 6.65
N GLY A 34 11.72 -0.23 6.19
CA GLY A 34 10.56 -0.03 7.06
C GLY A 34 10.44 1.37 7.67
N ASN A 35 11.31 2.32 7.29
CA ASN A 35 11.26 3.67 7.83
C ASN A 35 10.15 4.53 7.19
N ILE A 36 8.97 4.52 7.82
CA ILE A 36 7.77 5.27 7.39
C ILE A 36 8.07 6.76 7.15
N SER A 37 8.91 7.40 7.97
CA SER A 37 9.23 8.82 7.82
C SER A 37 10.09 9.08 6.57
N ALA A 38 11.05 8.21 6.28
CA ALA A 38 11.88 8.30 5.09
C ALA A 38 11.06 8.02 3.81
N THR A 39 10.23 6.98 3.84
CA THR A 39 9.29 6.65 2.75
C THR A 39 8.33 7.81 2.46
N ALA A 40 7.75 8.44 3.48
CA ALA A 40 6.87 9.59 3.29
C ALA A 40 7.59 10.76 2.58
N ARG A 41 8.85 11.04 2.93
CA ARG A 41 9.66 12.07 2.25
C ARG A 41 9.98 11.68 0.81
N ALA A 42 10.37 10.42 0.58
CA ALA A 42 10.69 9.91 -0.76
C ALA A 42 9.47 9.97 -1.70
N LEU A 43 8.29 9.66 -1.17
CA LEU A 43 7.01 9.72 -1.88
C LEU A 43 6.39 11.13 -1.92
N LYS A 44 7.06 12.14 -1.35
CA LYS A 44 6.57 13.53 -1.22
C LYS A 44 5.15 13.62 -0.63
N MET A 45 4.85 12.78 0.35
CA MET A 45 3.55 12.77 1.03
C MET A 45 3.71 12.93 2.55
N HIS A 46 2.63 13.31 3.23
CA HIS A 46 2.64 13.38 4.69
C HIS A 46 2.72 12.00 5.33
N ARG A 47 3.58 11.84 6.34
CA ARG A 47 3.69 10.60 7.14
C ARG A 47 2.33 10.13 7.69
N ARG A 48 1.47 11.06 8.10
CA ARG A 48 0.10 10.80 8.58
C ARG A 48 -0.79 10.17 7.51
N THR A 49 -0.64 10.59 6.25
CA THR A 49 -1.34 10.02 5.09
C THR A 49 -0.82 8.63 4.79
N LEU A 50 0.51 8.46 4.76
CA LEU A 50 1.15 7.16 4.55
C LEU A 50 0.69 6.14 5.59
N GLN A 51 0.71 6.49 6.88
CA GLN A 51 0.20 5.64 7.96
C GLN A 51 -1.27 5.27 7.78
N ARG A 52 -2.10 6.20 7.31
CA ARG A 52 -3.52 5.92 7.07
C ARG A 52 -3.70 4.93 5.92
N LYS A 53 -2.94 5.08 4.85
CA LYS A 53 -2.92 4.12 3.72
C LYS A 53 -2.44 2.75 4.19
N LEU A 54 -1.37 2.70 5.00
CA LEU A 54 -0.86 1.47 5.64
C LEU A 54 -1.89 0.80 6.55
N GLY A 55 -2.65 1.57 7.34
CA GLY A 55 -3.67 1.02 8.24
C GLY A 55 -4.99 0.63 7.54
N LYS A 56 -5.27 1.15 6.34
CA LYS A 56 -6.47 0.81 5.56
C LYS A 56 -6.32 -0.51 4.80
N HIS A 57 -5.07 -0.91 4.55
CA HIS A 57 -4.70 -2.18 3.95
C HIS A 57 -3.85 -3.00 4.94
N PRO A 58 -4.43 -3.46 6.07
CA PRO A 58 -3.77 -4.49 6.85
C PRO A 58 -3.80 -5.77 6.02
N SER A 59 -2.66 -6.17 5.47
CA SER A 59 -2.49 -7.48 4.89
C SER A 59 -2.67 -8.53 5.99
N ARG A 60 -3.87 -9.12 6.01
CA ARG A 60 -4.18 -10.51 6.37
C ARG A 60 -3.85 -10.91 7.82
N GLU A 61 -4.87 -10.89 8.66
CA GLU A 61 -5.08 -11.95 9.66
C GLU A 61 -6.02 -13.00 9.07
#